data_AF-A0A7K1ZA18-F1
#
_entry.id   AF-A0A7K1ZA18-F1
#
_cell.length_a   1.000
_cell.length_b   1.000
_cell.length_c   1.000
_cell.angle_alpha   90.00
_cell.angle_beta   90.00
_cell.angle_gamma   90.00
#
_symmetry.space_group_name_H-M   'P 1'
#
loop_
_entity.id
_entity.type
_entity.pdbx_description
1 polymer ?
#
loop_
_entity_poly.entity_id
_entity_poly.type
_entity_poly.pdbx_seq_one_letter_code
_entity_poly.pdbx_strand_id
1 'polypeptide(L)'
;MDPRAPAPGSDRLPYRESRMRGSALRSSSSVAADRRPRSDGPPSTEPSVRAAASSATTSEHYMPRPPAGYRPLDFAAEDAPRLTHYLFRFPAKFHPRVVHSLLRSYTEVGQTVLDPFCGSGTLLVAAAAEGRNAIGTDIDPVAAFVSSVKTHRYRSGHLRASWAHLHPVLNLLRRSDEEYDALKFDDISVEAYESIIRDEQLWVPAIPNLAHWFRRYVVVDLARILRSIEDARIPQTHRQFFRLVFSSILRRASNADPVPVSGLEVTAHMKAINDAGRIIDPFDLLSCAVDKALRAVDDYSRIADPSVRSSVLQADATSLRSTLRRRVDAIITSPPYHNAVDYYRRHQLEMFWLRLTETQDDRLALRPKYLGRGSVRKHDPALD
;
A
#
# COMPACT_ATOMS: atom_id res chain seq x y z
N MET A 1 -51.26 -10.12 -34.40
CA MET A 1 -50.36 -11.03 -35.12
C MET A 1 -48.95 -10.75 -34.63
N ASP A 2 -48.40 -11.68 -33.85
CA ASP A 2 -46.95 -11.89 -33.57
C ASP A 2 -46.28 -12.44 -34.87
N PRO A 3 -44.95 -12.71 -35.03
CA PRO A 3 -43.76 -12.41 -34.19
C PRO A 3 -42.43 -12.00 -34.92
N ARG A 4 -41.48 -11.51 -34.08
CA ARG A 4 -40.01 -11.84 -33.98
C ARG A 4 -38.98 -11.49 -35.08
N ALA A 5 -37.90 -10.84 -34.60
CA ALA A 5 -36.47 -11.26 -34.59
C ALA A 5 -35.49 -10.16 -35.10
N PRO A 6 -34.16 -10.23 -34.83
CA PRO A 6 -33.47 -10.31 -33.54
C PRO A 6 -32.29 -9.31 -33.39
N ALA A 7 -31.67 -9.25 -32.21
CA ALA A 7 -30.47 -8.48 -31.87
C ALA A 7 -29.15 -9.18 -32.27
N PRO A 8 -28.04 -8.47 -32.54
CA PRO A 8 -26.72 -9.08 -32.70
C PRO A 8 -25.91 -9.08 -31.39
N GLY A 9 -25.79 -10.28 -30.81
CA GLY A 9 -24.55 -11.07 -30.77
C GLY A 9 -23.26 -10.41 -30.25
N SER A 10 -22.88 -10.83 -29.04
CA SER A 10 -21.57 -10.70 -28.42
C SER A 10 -20.50 -11.60 -29.06
N ASP A 11 -19.39 -11.01 -29.52
CA ASP A 11 -18.14 -11.76 -29.77
C ASP A 11 -17.14 -11.51 -28.64
N ARG A 12 -17.16 -12.42 -27.65
CA ARG A 12 -16.05 -12.62 -26.71
C ARG A 12 -15.17 -13.74 -27.26
N LEU A 13 -14.00 -13.38 -27.78
CA LEU A 13 -12.94 -14.33 -28.09
C LEU A 13 -12.35 -14.90 -26.77
N PRO A 14 -12.20 -16.23 -26.63
CA PRO A 14 -11.54 -16.81 -25.46
C PRO A 14 -10.01 -16.72 -25.60
N TYR A 15 -9.39 -16.04 -24.64
CA TYR A 15 -7.94 -15.99 -24.43
C TYR A 15 -7.44 -17.38 -24.00
N ARG A 16 -6.69 -18.07 -24.87
CA ARG A 16 -6.00 -19.33 -24.58
C ARG A 16 -4.70 -19.05 -23.84
N GLU A 17 -4.60 -19.50 -22.58
CA GLU A 17 -3.33 -19.61 -21.86
C GLU A 17 -2.50 -20.78 -22.43
N SER A 18 -1.40 -20.47 -23.12
CA SER A 18 -0.37 -21.45 -23.48
C SER A 18 0.61 -21.63 -22.31
N ARG A 19 0.39 -22.68 -21.50
CA ARG A 19 1.41 -23.23 -20.60
C ARG A 19 2.42 -24.03 -21.42
N MET A 20 3.63 -23.52 -21.63
CA MET A 20 4.74 -24.35 -22.08
C MET A 20 5.30 -25.17 -20.91
N ARG A 21 5.19 -26.49 -21.04
CA ARG A 21 6.04 -27.48 -20.36
C ARG A 21 7.16 -27.87 -21.34
N GLY A 22 8.41 -27.82 -20.89
CA GLY A 22 9.55 -28.51 -21.52
C GLY A 22 10.44 -29.00 -20.38
N SER A 23 10.28 -30.26 -19.95
CA SER A 23 10.96 -31.47 -20.42
C SER A 23 12.47 -31.48 -20.14
N ALA A 24 12.82 -32.28 -19.14
CA ALA A 24 14.18 -32.67 -18.82
C ALA A 24 14.84 -33.40 -19.99
N LEU A 25 16.09 -33.07 -20.28
CA LEU A 25 17.00 -33.91 -21.05
C LEU A 25 18.28 -34.10 -20.23
N ARG A 26 18.54 -35.37 -19.92
CA ARG A 26 19.80 -35.87 -19.40
C ARG A 26 20.84 -35.80 -20.52
N SER A 27 22.03 -35.33 -20.21
CA SER A 27 23.23 -35.68 -20.99
C SER A 27 24.38 -35.95 -20.03
N SER A 28 24.82 -37.20 -20.08
CA SER A 28 26.05 -37.74 -19.51
C SER A 28 27.29 -37.13 -20.16
N SER A 29 28.30 -36.79 -19.36
CA SER A 29 29.68 -36.78 -19.82
C SER A 29 30.64 -37.04 -18.67
N SER A 30 31.27 -38.21 -18.75
CA SER A 30 32.42 -38.67 -17.98
C SER A 30 33.68 -37.86 -18.34
N VAL A 31 34.46 -37.43 -17.35
CA VAL A 31 35.93 -37.40 -17.46
C VAL A 31 36.51 -37.63 -16.07
N ALA A 32 37.28 -38.71 -15.96
CA ALA A 32 38.14 -39.03 -14.83
C ALA A 32 39.48 -38.29 -14.98
N ALA A 33 40.04 -37.79 -13.88
CA ALA A 33 41.47 -37.52 -13.78
C ALA A 33 41.96 -37.81 -12.37
N ASP A 34 42.80 -38.83 -12.34
CA ASP A 34 43.51 -39.47 -11.24
C ASP A 34 44.66 -38.61 -10.72
N ARG A 35 44.76 -38.40 -9.40
CA ARG A 35 46.05 -38.22 -8.69
C ARG A 35 46.01 -38.84 -7.28
N ARG A 36 46.96 -39.76 -7.12
CA ARG A 36 47.32 -40.68 -6.04
C ARG A 36 47.57 -40.08 -4.62
N PRO A 37 47.65 -40.95 -3.59
CA PRO A 37 47.39 -40.63 -2.18
C PRO A 37 48.65 -40.56 -1.29
N ARG A 38 48.49 -40.04 -0.06
CA ARG A 38 49.32 -40.40 1.10
C ARG A 38 48.45 -40.60 2.36
N SER A 39 48.52 -41.84 2.86
CA SER A 39 48.39 -42.40 4.22
C SER A 39 48.68 -41.45 5.39
N ASP A 40 48.25 -41.65 6.64
CA ASP A 40 47.34 -42.59 7.32
C ASP A 40 47.12 -42.04 8.74
N GLY A 41 45.95 -42.25 9.32
CA GLY A 41 45.63 -42.03 10.74
C GLY A 41 44.35 -42.81 11.10
N PRO A 42 44.27 -43.48 12.26
CA PRO A 42 43.55 -44.75 12.42
C PRO A 42 42.03 -44.60 12.61
N PRO A 43 41.25 -45.68 12.36
CA PRO A 43 39.79 -45.65 12.31
C PRO A 43 39.16 -45.96 13.67
N SER A 44 38.17 -45.18 14.08
CA SER A 44 37.25 -45.55 15.16
C SER A 44 35.89 -45.96 14.58
N THR A 45 35.68 -47.28 14.60
CA THR A 45 34.43 -48.06 14.74
C THR A 45 33.09 -47.32 14.67
N GLU A 46 32.22 -47.72 13.74
CA GLU A 46 30.94 -48.38 14.05
C GLU A 46 30.27 -48.99 12.78
N PRO A 47 29.44 -50.06 12.93
CA PRO A 47 29.08 -50.97 11.85
C PRO A 47 27.81 -50.58 11.09
N SER A 48 27.77 -51.00 9.81
CA SER A 48 26.60 -50.94 8.94
C SER A 48 25.48 -51.87 9.40
N VAL A 49 24.24 -51.38 9.45
CA VAL A 49 23.04 -52.23 9.50
C VAL A 49 22.01 -51.72 8.48
N ARG A 50 21.51 -52.65 7.64
CA ARG A 50 20.42 -52.43 6.69
C ARG A 50 19.07 -52.30 7.39
N ALA A 51 18.26 -51.39 6.85
CA ALA A 51 16.79 -51.41 6.68
C ALA A 51 15.88 -51.66 7.91
N ALA A 52 15.12 -50.62 8.28
CA ALA A 52 13.71 -50.76 8.63
C ALA A 52 12.98 -49.46 8.30
N ALA A 53 11.94 -49.56 7.49
CA ALA A 53 10.97 -48.48 7.28
C ALA A 53 10.28 -48.21 8.63
N SER A 54 10.63 -47.08 9.26
CA SER A 54 9.93 -46.55 10.42
C SER A 54 8.90 -45.54 9.92
N SER A 55 7.63 -45.85 10.18
CA SER A 55 6.47 -44.98 9.97
C SER A 55 6.71 -43.62 10.60
N ALA A 56 6.88 -42.58 9.78
CA ALA A 56 6.69 -41.21 10.22
C ALA A 56 5.19 -41.00 10.46
N THR A 57 4.75 -41.24 11.68
CA THR A 57 3.49 -40.75 12.21
C THR A 57 3.47 -39.25 11.99
N THR A 58 2.56 -38.80 11.13
CA THR A 58 2.12 -37.40 11.04
C THR A 58 1.79 -36.95 12.46
N SER A 59 2.62 -36.07 13.03
CA SER A 59 2.24 -35.31 14.20
C SER A 59 1.07 -34.43 13.78
N GLU A 60 -0.14 -34.83 14.16
CA GLU A 60 -1.31 -33.98 14.10
C GLU A 60 -0.95 -32.68 14.84
N HIS A 61 -0.86 -31.58 14.09
CA HIS A 61 -0.72 -30.26 14.67
C HIS A 61 -1.87 -30.06 15.66
N TYR A 62 -1.56 -30.01 16.96
CA TYR A 62 -2.52 -29.71 18.01
C TYR A 62 -3.14 -28.33 17.75
N MET A 63 -4.35 -28.35 17.19
CA MET A 63 -5.24 -27.19 17.14
C MET A 63 -6.04 -27.22 18.43
N PRO A 64 -5.84 -26.28 19.37
CA PRO A 64 -6.65 -26.23 20.58
C PRO A 64 -8.12 -26.15 20.19
N ARG A 65 -8.95 -27.03 20.77
CA ARG A 65 -10.40 -26.98 20.55
C ARG A 65 -10.91 -25.59 20.97
N PRO A 66 -11.73 -24.93 20.14
CA PRO A 66 -12.28 -23.63 20.51
C PRO A 66 -13.03 -23.73 21.85
N PRO A 67 -13.01 -22.68 22.69
CA PRO A 67 -13.81 -22.64 23.90
C PRO A 67 -15.30 -22.90 23.60
N ALA A 68 -16.04 -23.44 24.57
CA ALA A 68 -17.48 -23.62 24.45
C ALA A 68 -18.15 -22.27 24.14
N GLY A 69 -18.99 -22.23 23.10
CA GLY A 69 -19.64 -20.99 22.62
C GLY A 69 -18.86 -20.22 21.55
N TYR A 70 -17.68 -20.69 21.14
CA TYR A 70 -16.97 -20.12 19.99
C TYR A 70 -17.79 -20.29 18.71
N ARG A 71 -18.22 -19.17 18.14
CA ARG A 71 -18.77 -19.13 16.78
C ARG A 71 -17.64 -18.76 15.83
N PRO A 72 -17.25 -19.62 14.88
CA PRO A 72 -16.25 -19.25 13.89
C PRO A 72 -16.73 -18.03 13.12
N LEU A 73 -15.82 -17.10 12.84
CA LEU A 73 -16.10 -16.00 11.95
C LEU A 73 -16.48 -16.56 10.58
N ASP A 74 -17.66 -16.18 10.11
CA ASP A 74 -18.09 -16.57 8.77
C ASP A 74 -17.32 -15.74 7.75
N PHE A 75 -16.49 -16.43 6.97
CA PHE A 75 -15.75 -15.86 5.85
C PHE A 75 -16.40 -16.22 4.51
N ALA A 76 -17.72 -16.47 4.49
CA ALA A 76 -18.50 -16.84 3.31
C ALA A 76 -17.97 -16.20 2.02
N ALA A 77 -17.81 -17.07 1.01
CA ALA A 77 -16.91 -16.96 -0.13
C ALA A 77 -17.34 -15.95 -1.21
N GLU A 78 -17.65 -14.72 -0.82
CA GLU A 78 -17.67 -13.60 -1.76
C GLU A 78 -16.34 -12.84 -1.65
N ASP A 79 -15.72 -12.56 -2.80
CA ASP A 79 -14.60 -11.63 -2.86
C ASP A 79 -15.09 -10.27 -2.36
N ALA A 80 -14.77 -9.94 -1.10
CA ALA A 80 -15.11 -8.64 -0.53
C ALA A 80 -14.68 -7.55 -1.53
N PRO A 81 -15.60 -6.64 -1.90
CA PRO A 81 -15.34 -5.72 -2.97
C PRO A 81 -14.06 -4.94 -2.68
N ARG A 82 -13.21 -4.79 -3.70
CA ARG A 82 -11.90 -4.14 -3.51
C ARG A 82 -12.05 -2.70 -3.01
N LEU A 83 -13.16 -2.03 -3.36
CA LEU A 83 -13.55 -0.66 -2.97
C LEU A 83 -12.34 0.29 -2.99
N THR A 84 -12.35 1.33 -2.16
CA THR A 84 -11.21 2.24 -1.98
C THR A 84 -10.09 1.63 -1.14
N HIS A 85 -10.17 0.38 -0.66
CA HIS A 85 -9.18 -0.22 0.25
C HIS A 85 -7.74 -0.22 -0.28
N TYR A 86 -7.55 -0.17 -1.60
CA TYR A 86 -6.26 -0.32 -2.27
C TYR A 86 -5.79 0.94 -3.01
N LEU A 87 -6.42 2.10 -2.77
CA LEU A 87 -5.95 3.38 -3.32
C LEU A 87 -4.54 3.75 -2.86
N PHE A 88 -4.10 3.22 -1.72
CA PHE A 88 -2.79 3.46 -1.15
C PHE A 88 -2.24 2.16 -0.55
N ARG A 89 -0.96 1.85 -0.83
CA ARG A 89 -0.30 0.67 -0.28
C ARG A 89 0.11 0.92 1.17
N PHE A 90 -0.69 0.44 2.10
CA PHE A 90 -0.41 0.52 3.53
C PHE A 90 0.12 -0.82 4.05
N PRO A 91 1.28 -0.86 4.74
CA PRO A 91 1.84 -2.09 5.29
C PRO A 91 0.97 -2.66 6.41
N ALA A 92 0.95 -4.00 6.55
CA ALA A 92 0.20 -4.71 7.60
C ALA A 92 -1.27 -4.26 7.77
N LYS A 93 -1.91 -3.87 6.65
CA LYS A 93 -3.30 -3.41 6.62
C LYS A 93 -4.26 -4.49 7.14
N PHE A 94 -5.23 -4.09 7.96
CA PHE A 94 -6.34 -4.94 8.38
C PHE A 94 -7.06 -5.54 7.14
N HIS A 95 -7.22 -6.86 7.11
CA HIS A 95 -7.76 -7.55 5.94
C HIS A 95 -9.28 -7.29 5.79
N PRO A 96 -9.77 -6.74 4.65
CA PRO A 96 -11.19 -6.36 4.50
C PRO A 96 -12.17 -7.49 4.85
N ARG A 97 -11.92 -8.73 4.40
CA ARG A 97 -12.81 -9.87 4.73
C ARG A 97 -12.98 -10.11 6.23
N VAL A 98 -11.92 -9.93 7.02
CA VAL A 98 -11.99 -10.10 8.47
C VAL A 98 -12.84 -8.99 9.07
N VAL A 99 -12.65 -7.76 8.61
CA VAL A 99 -13.41 -6.60 9.06
C VAL A 99 -14.90 -6.74 8.76
N HIS A 100 -15.28 -7.16 7.55
CA HIS A 100 -16.69 -7.40 7.21
C HIS A 100 -17.32 -8.47 8.12
N SER A 101 -16.60 -9.58 8.36
CA SER A 101 -17.07 -10.63 9.25
C SER A 101 -17.26 -10.14 10.69
N LEU A 102 -16.32 -9.34 11.20
CA LEU A 102 -16.42 -8.74 12.54
C LEU A 102 -17.59 -7.76 12.65
N LEU A 103 -17.79 -6.89 11.65
CA LEU A 103 -18.91 -5.95 11.62
C LEU A 103 -20.26 -6.68 11.66
N ARG A 104 -20.43 -7.70 10.81
CA ARG A 104 -21.68 -8.48 10.74
C ARG A 104 -21.94 -9.31 12.01
N SER A 105 -20.87 -9.76 12.68
CA SER A 105 -20.99 -10.64 13.85
C SER A 105 -21.21 -9.88 15.16
N TYR A 106 -20.70 -8.66 15.27
CA TYR A 106 -20.60 -7.93 16.55
C TYR A 106 -21.25 -6.55 16.54
N THR A 107 -21.91 -6.14 15.44
CA THR A 107 -22.57 -4.84 15.35
C THR A 107 -23.85 -4.92 14.52
N GLU A 108 -24.73 -3.95 14.70
CA GLU A 108 -25.97 -3.78 13.93
C GLU A 108 -25.88 -2.59 12.95
N VAL A 109 -26.72 -2.59 11.92
CA VAL A 109 -26.83 -1.46 10.98
C VAL A 109 -27.18 -0.18 11.75
N GLY A 110 -26.55 0.93 11.39
CA GLY A 110 -26.70 2.24 12.03
C GLY A 110 -25.81 2.47 13.26
N GLN A 111 -25.25 1.42 13.86
CA GLN A 111 -24.32 1.55 14.99
C GLN A 111 -23.01 2.24 14.60
N THR A 112 -22.33 2.80 15.61
CA THR A 112 -21.06 3.50 15.47
C THR A 112 -19.91 2.64 15.96
N VAL A 113 -18.95 2.36 15.06
CA VAL A 113 -17.72 1.62 15.39
C VAL A 113 -16.51 2.55 15.49
N LEU A 114 -15.54 2.17 16.32
CA LEU A 114 -14.27 2.86 16.48
C LEU A 114 -13.08 1.97 16.09
N ASP A 115 -12.17 2.51 15.29
CA ASP A 115 -10.80 2.00 15.12
C ASP A 115 -9.81 3.03 15.68
N PRO A 116 -9.21 2.81 16.87
CA PRO A 116 -8.25 3.73 17.46
C PRO A 116 -6.87 3.69 16.78
N PHE A 117 -6.64 2.75 15.85
CA PHE A 117 -5.42 2.58 15.07
C PHE A 117 -5.77 2.41 13.58
N CYS A 118 -6.55 3.34 13.06
CA CYS A 118 -7.28 3.14 11.82
C CYS A 118 -6.39 2.93 10.59
N GLY A 119 -5.12 3.33 10.64
CA GLY A 119 -4.17 3.14 9.54
C GLY A 119 -4.73 3.72 8.25
N SER A 120 -4.80 2.91 7.20
CA SER A 120 -5.42 3.33 5.94
C SER A 120 -6.95 3.31 5.91
N GLY A 121 -7.63 3.07 7.03
CA GLY A 121 -9.09 3.16 7.15
C GLY A 121 -9.88 1.95 6.66
N THR A 122 -9.35 0.72 6.76
CA THR A 122 -10.10 -0.48 6.32
C THR A 122 -11.44 -0.61 7.05
N LEU A 123 -11.45 -0.45 8.38
CA LEU A 123 -12.70 -0.51 9.15
C LEU A 123 -13.71 0.50 8.62
N LEU A 124 -13.30 1.74 8.39
CA LEU A 124 -14.20 2.83 8.02
C LEU A 124 -14.84 2.59 6.65
N VAL A 125 -14.05 2.14 5.67
CA VAL A 125 -14.57 1.80 4.33
C VAL A 125 -15.56 0.64 4.40
N ALA A 126 -15.23 -0.42 5.16
CA ALA A 126 -16.10 -1.59 5.32
C ALA A 126 -17.36 -1.26 6.13
N ALA A 127 -17.25 -0.45 7.18
CA ALA A 127 -18.37 0.00 7.99
C ALA A 127 -19.37 0.78 7.13
N ALA A 128 -18.91 1.69 6.28
CA ALA A 128 -19.78 2.41 5.36
C ALA A 128 -20.48 1.46 4.37
N ALA A 129 -19.77 0.46 3.84
CA ALA A 129 -20.34 -0.56 2.96
C ALA A 129 -21.36 -1.49 3.66
N GLU A 130 -21.22 -1.69 4.96
CA GLU A 130 -22.13 -2.48 5.79
C GLU A 130 -23.19 -1.60 6.48
N GLY A 131 -23.29 -0.30 6.20
CA GLY A 131 -24.30 0.56 6.81
C GLY A 131 -24.06 0.87 8.30
N ARG A 132 -22.80 0.94 8.75
CA ARG A 132 -22.39 1.41 10.08
C ARG A 132 -21.72 2.79 10.00
N ASN A 133 -21.92 3.60 11.03
CA ASN A 133 -21.12 4.80 11.27
C ASN A 133 -19.71 4.39 11.74
N ALA A 134 -18.69 5.18 11.43
CA ALA A 134 -17.33 4.84 11.81
C ALA A 134 -16.50 6.04 12.24
N ILE A 135 -15.69 5.84 13.28
CA ILE A 135 -14.69 6.81 13.74
C ILE A 135 -13.33 6.12 13.68
N GLY A 136 -12.35 6.77 13.07
CA GLY A 136 -10.97 6.32 13.03
C GLY A 136 -10.06 7.32 13.71
N THR A 137 -9.10 6.84 14.50
CA THR A 137 -7.96 7.65 14.92
C THR A 137 -6.65 7.04 14.50
N ASP A 138 -5.66 7.86 14.17
CA ASP A 138 -4.29 7.42 14.02
C ASP A 138 -3.33 8.55 14.37
N ILE A 139 -2.15 8.22 14.90
CA ILE A 139 -1.13 9.22 15.22
C ILE A 139 -0.30 9.60 14.01
N ASP A 140 -0.22 8.69 13.04
CA ASP A 140 0.47 8.91 11.78
C ASP A 140 -0.35 9.86 10.89
N PRO A 141 0.18 11.05 10.55
CA PRO A 141 -0.54 11.99 9.71
C PRO A 141 -0.81 11.44 8.30
N VAL A 142 0.02 10.53 7.78
CA VAL A 142 -0.22 9.87 6.48
C VAL A 142 -1.40 8.91 6.61
N ALA A 143 -1.46 8.12 7.69
CA ALA A 143 -2.59 7.24 7.95
C ALA A 143 -3.90 8.03 8.04
N ALA A 144 -3.92 9.09 8.86
CA ALA A 144 -5.08 9.96 9.02
C ALA A 144 -5.51 10.60 7.69
N PHE A 145 -4.57 11.17 6.92
CA PHE A 145 -4.84 11.73 5.59
C PHE A 145 -5.42 10.68 4.64
N VAL A 146 -4.74 9.55 4.48
CA VAL A 146 -5.15 8.45 3.59
C VAL A 146 -6.54 7.93 3.96
N SER A 147 -6.79 7.67 5.24
CA SER A 147 -8.08 7.19 5.75
C SER A 147 -9.19 8.21 5.49
N SER A 148 -8.94 9.51 5.73
CA SER A 148 -9.94 10.56 5.52
C SER A 148 -10.37 10.69 4.05
N VAL A 149 -9.41 10.61 3.13
CA VAL A 149 -9.67 10.73 1.68
C VAL A 149 -10.32 9.45 1.15
N LYS A 150 -9.88 8.26 1.57
CA LYS A 150 -10.44 6.98 1.11
C LYS A 150 -11.88 6.74 1.55
N THR A 151 -12.28 7.33 2.68
CA THR A 151 -13.61 7.14 3.28
C THR A 151 -14.60 8.23 2.84
N HIS A 152 -14.11 9.30 2.22
CA HIS A 152 -14.94 10.35 1.67
C HIS A 152 -15.83 9.82 0.53
N ARG A 153 -17.12 10.19 0.55
CA ARG A 153 -18.07 9.83 -0.50
C ARG A 153 -18.05 10.86 -1.61
N TYR A 154 -17.39 10.53 -2.72
CA TYR A 154 -17.30 11.39 -3.89
C TYR A 154 -18.51 11.23 -4.81
N ARG A 155 -18.96 12.35 -5.40
CA ARG A 155 -19.79 12.31 -6.61
C ARG A 155 -18.89 12.01 -7.79
N SER A 156 -18.85 10.74 -8.21
CA SER A 156 -17.85 10.28 -9.16
C SER A 156 -17.87 11.01 -10.51
N GLY A 157 -19.05 11.40 -11.01
CA GLY A 157 -19.17 12.25 -12.20
C GLY A 157 -18.44 13.60 -12.06
N HIS A 158 -18.55 14.25 -10.90
CA HIS A 158 -17.84 15.51 -10.65
C HIS A 158 -16.33 15.30 -10.48
N LEU A 159 -15.93 14.19 -9.85
CA LEU A 159 -14.51 13.84 -9.69
C LEU A 159 -13.85 13.54 -11.05
N ARG A 160 -14.57 12.85 -11.95
CA ARG A 160 -14.17 12.62 -13.34
C ARG A 160 -14.06 13.92 -14.13
N ALA A 161 -14.99 14.86 -13.94
CA ALA A 161 -14.90 16.19 -14.56
C ALA A 161 -13.66 16.95 -14.10
N SER A 162 -13.30 16.88 -12.81
CA SER A 162 -12.04 17.46 -12.32
C SER A 162 -10.81 16.78 -12.92
N TRP A 163 -10.83 15.46 -13.11
CA TRP A 163 -9.75 14.76 -13.82
C TRP A 163 -9.66 15.18 -15.29
N ALA A 164 -10.79 15.30 -15.99
CA ALA A 164 -10.83 15.74 -17.38
C ALA A 164 -10.28 17.17 -17.58
N HIS A 165 -10.35 18.02 -16.54
CA HIS A 165 -9.71 19.33 -16.54
C HIS A 165 -8.19 19.25 -16.30
N LEU A 166 -7.75 18.39 -15.37
CA LEU A 166 -6.36 18.29 -14.95
C LEU A 166 -5.48 17.49 -15.94
N HIS A 167 -5.99 16.39 -16.48
CA HIS A 167 -5.24 15.44 -17.30
C HIS A 167 -4.60 16.05 -18.56
N PRO A 168 -5.27 16.93 -19.34
CA PRO A 168 -4.63 17.58 -20.48
C PRO A 168 -3.43 18.45 -20.09
N VAL A 169 -3.51 19.18 -18.97
CA VAL A 169 -2.40 20.01 -18.47
C VAL A 169 -1.21 19.14 -18.10
N LEU A 170 -1.45 18.03 -17.42
CA LEU A 170 -0.41 17.06 -17.07
C LEU A 170 0.26 16.47 -18.32
N ASN A 171 -0.52 16.11 -19.33
CA ASN A 171 0.00 15.52 -20.57
C ASN A 171 0.88 16.49 -21.36
N LEU A 172 0.63 17.80 -21.29
CA LEU A 172 1.48 18.83 -21.90
C LEU A 172 2.84 18.97 -21.20
N LEU A 173 2.94 18.58 -19.93
CA LEU A 173 4.17 18.64 -19.12
C LEU A 173 4.98 17.34 -19.15
N ARG A 174 4.38 16.26 -19.63
CA ARG A 174 5.00 14.93 -19.73
C ARG A 174 6.10 14.96 -20.81
N ARG A 175 7.24 14.33 -20.50
CA ARG A 175 8.31 14.11 -21.50
C ARG A 175 7.86 13.14 -22.58
N SER A 176 8.50 13.21 -23.74
CA SER A 176 8.36 12.20 -24.78
C SER A 176 8.89 10.84 -24.31
N ASP A 177 8.48 9.78 -25.00
CA ASP A 177 8.93 8.43 -24.69
C ASP A 177 10.43 8.28 -24.98
N GLU A 178 10.94 8.97 -26.01
CA GLU A 178 12.36 9.03 -26.35
C GLU A 178 13.20 9.70 -25.25
N GLU A 179 12.70 10.78 -24.65
CA GLU A 179 13.36 11.44 -23.51
C GLU A 179 13.40 10.51 -22.28
N TYR A 180 12.32 9.80 -21.97
CA TYR A 180 12.32 8.83 -20.88
C TYR A 180 13.26 7.64 -21.14
N ASP A 181 13.36 7.19 -22.40
CA ASP A 181 14.29 6.13 -22.78
C ASP A 181 15.75 6.57 -22.61
N ALA A 182 16.08 7.81 -22.99
CA ALA A 182 17.40 8.39 -22.77
C ALA A 182 17.76 8.52 -21.28
N LEU A 183 16.77 8.81 -20.42
CA LEU A 183 16.94 9.01 -18.98
C LEU A 183 16.90 7.72 -18.13
N LYS A 184 16.81 6.55 -18.77
CA LYS A 184 16.70 5.27 -18.06
C LYS A 184 18.02 4.80 -17.43
N PHE A 185 19.16 5.26 -17.97
CA PHE A 185 20.51 4.98 -17.49
C PHE A 185 21.18 6.21 -16.89
N ASP A 186 21.13 7.33 -17.63
CA ASP A 186 21.77 8.58 -17.24
C ASP A 186 20.73 9.58 -16.76
N ASP A 187 20.94 10.13 -15.57
CA ASP A 187 20.06 11.16 -15.01
C ASP A 187 20.44 12.55 -15.56
N ILE A 188 19.56 13.53 -15.39
CA ILE A 188 19.91 14.92 -15.67
C ILE A 188 21.02 15.41 -14.72
N SER A 189 21.82 16.36 -15.20
CA SER A 189 22.89 16.97 -14.39
C SER A 189 22.32 17.75 -13.21
N VAL A 190 23.17 18.04 -12.22
CA VAL A 190 22.78 18.86 -11.05
C VAL A 190 22.39 20.26 -11.51
N GLU A 191 23.15 20.85 -12.43
CA GLU A 191 22.94 22.19 -12.96
C GLU A 191 21.63 22.29 -13.72
N ALA A 192 21.32 21.29 -14.55
CA ALA A 192 20.05 21.20 -15.27
C ALA A 192 18.87 21.09 -14.30
N TYR A 193 18.99 20.22 -13.29
CA TYR A 193 17.99 20.09 -12.23
C TYR A 193 17.75 21.43 -11.50
N GLU A 194 18.81 22.09 -11.04
CA GLU A 194 18.72 23.35 -10.31
C GLU A 194 18.13 24.48 -11.17
N SER A 195 18.47 24.53 -12.46
CA SER A 195 17.87 25.50 -13.38
C SER A 195 16.40 25.27 -13.55
N ILE A 196 15.98 24.03 -13.83
CA ILE A 196 14.56 23.72 -14.02
C ILE A 196 13.75 24.06 -12.76
N ILE A 197 14.24 23.67 -11.57
CA ILE A 197 13.54 23.98 -10.31
C ILE A 197 13.37 25.49 -10.11
N ARG A 198 14.41 26.28 -10.40
CA ARG A 198 14.39 27.75 -10.26
C ARG A 198 13.50 28.41 -11.31
N ASP A 199 13.70 28.07 -12.58
CA ASP A 199 13.06 28.74 -13.72
C ASP A 199 11.55 28.43 -13.75
N GLU A 200 11.16 27.22 -13.37
CA GLU A 200 9.75 26.84 -13.20
C GLU A 200 9.20 27.11 -11.80
N GLN A 201 10.01 27.62 -10.86
CA GLN A 201 9.60 27.88 -9.47
C GLN A 201 8.94 26.66 -8.81
N LEU A 202 9.53 25.48 -9.01
CA LEU A 202 9.00 24.23 -8.51
C LEU A 202 9.31 24.07 -7.02
N TRP A 203 8.30 23.71 -6.24
CA TRP A 203 8.51 23.29 -4.85
C TRP A 203 8.95 21.83 -4.80
N VAL A 204 10.02 21.56 -4.05
CA VAL A 204 10.57 20.22 -3.82
C VAL A 204 10.69 20.00 -2.31
N PRO A 205 10.29 18.84 -1.77
CA PRO A 205 10.38 18.60 -0.34
C PRO A 205 11.83 18.45 0.16
N ALA A 206 12.08 18.91 1.39
CA ALA A 206 13.36 18.80 2.08
C ALA A 206 13.64 17.38 2.64
N ILE A 207 13.49 16.36 1.79
CA ILE A 207 13.78 14.97 2.17
C ILE A 207 15.29 14.80 2.35
N PRO A 208 15.76 14.26 3.48
CA PRO A 208 17.18 13.95 3.66
C PRO A 208 17.69 13.03 2.55
N ASN A 209 18.77 13.44 1.87
CA ASN A 209 19.40 12.72 0.77
C ASN A 209 18.40 12.40 -0.37
N LEU A 210 17.67 13.41 -0.87
CA LEU A 210 16.62 13.23 -1.89
C LEU A 210 17.10 12.45 -3.12
N ALA A 211 18.32 12.69 -3.61
CA ALA A 211 18.90 12.02 -4.77
C ALA A 211 19.15 10.51 -4.56
N HIS A 212 19.21 10.04 -3.31
CA HIS A 212 19.21 8.60 -3.03
C HIS A 212 17.86 7.95 -3.36
N TRP A 213 16.76 8.67 -3.09
CA TRP A 213 15.41 8.15 -3.25
C TRP A 213 14.86 8.33 -4.66
N PHE A 214 15.25 9.38 -5.37
CA PHE A 214 14.70 9.69 -6.68
C PHE A 214 15.81 10.15 -7.64
N ARG A 215 15.67 9.77 -8.91
CA ARG A 215 16.38 10.44 -10.00
C ARG A 215 15.92 11.89 -10.10
N ARG A 216 16.80 12.82 -10.47
CA ARG A 216 16.53 14.26 -10.53
C ARG A 216 15.41 14.59 -11.52
N TYR A 217 15.37 13.95 -12.68
CA TYR A 217 14.28 14.19 -13.64
C TYR A 217 12.92 13.73 -13.07
N VAL A 218 12.91 12.66 -12.26
CA VAL A 218 11.70 12.17 -11.58
C VAL A 218 11.25 13.16 -10.52
N VAL A 219 12.17 13.78 -9.77
CA VAL A 219 11.82 14.85 -8.81
C VAL A 219 11.15 16.03 -9.52
N VAL A 220 11.70 16.47 -10.65
CA VAL A 220 11.11 17.53 -11.49
C VAL A 220 9.69 17.17 -11.89
N ASP A 221 9.45 15.95 -12.37
CA ASP A 221 8.12 15.50 -12.79
C ASP A 221 7.13 15.41 -11.65
N LEU A 222 7.54 14.84 -10.51
CA LEU A 222 6.69 14.80 -9.33
C LEU A 222 6.34 16.22 -8.84
N ALA A 223 7.28 17.16 -8.91
CA ALA A 223 7.04 18.56 -8.54
C ALA A 223 6.08 19.27 -9.52
N ARG A 224 6.23 19.06 -10.83
CA ARG A 224 5.31 19.58 -11.87
C ARG A 224 3.90 19.00 -11.70
N ILE A 225 3.78 17.70 -11.44
CA ILE A 225 2.50 17.03 -11.15
C ILE A 225 1.85 17.65 -9.92
N LEU A 226 2.58 17.74 -8.81
CA LEU A 226 2.04 18.25 -7.56
C LEU A 226 1.61 19.72 -7.70
N ARG A 227 2.42 20.57 -8.34
CA ARG A 227 2.05 21.96 -8.66
C ARG A 227 0.75 22.00 -9.46
N SER A 228 0.64 21.19 -10.50
CA SER A 228 -0.58 21.13 -11.34
C SER A 228 -1.82 20.72 -10.54
N ILE A 229 -1.68 19.79 -9.58
CA ILE A 229 -2.78 19.40 -8.68
C ILE A 229 -3.17 20.55 -7.74
N GLU A 230 -2.20 21.26 -7.18
CA GLU A 230 -2.44 22.35 -6.22
C GLU A 230 -3.05 23.59 -6.90
N ASP A 231 -2.56 23.94 -8.09
CA ASP A 231 -3.00 25.12 -8.85
C ASP A 231 -4.33 24.90 -9.59
N ALA A 232 -4.74 23.64 -9.76
CA ALA A 232 -5.99 23.30 -10.43
C ALA A 232 -7.21 23.95 -9.74
N ARG A 233 -8.08 24.54 -10.57
CA ARG A 233 -9.37 25.10 -10.16
C ARG A 233 -10.42 24.00 -9.98
N ILE A 234 -10.24 23.19 -8.93
CA ILE A 234 -11.09 22.05 -8.59
C ILE A 234 -11.49 22.10 -7.11
N PRO A 235 -12.59 21.44 -6.70
CA PRO A 235 -12.97 21.37 -5.30
C PRO A 235 -11.85 20.82 -4.40
N GLN A 236 -11.72 21.35 -3.18
CA GLN A 236 -10.68 20.95 -2.23
C GLN A 236 -10.68 19.43 -1.95
N THR A 237 -11.86 18.82 -1.87
CA THR A 237 -11.99 17.36 -1.67
C THR A 237 -11.43 16.56 -2.86
N HIS A 238 -11.57 17.07 -4.09
CA HIS A 238 -11.00 16.45 -5.29
C HIS A 238 -9.48 16.65 -5.34
N ARG A 239 -9.00 17.83 -4.93
CA ARG A 239 -7.55 18.07 -4.78
C ARG A 239 -6.92 17.11 -3.79
N GLN A 240 -7.54 16.90 -2.63
CA GLN A 240 -7.10 15.91 -1.64
C GLN A 240 -7.11 14.48 -2.21
N PHE A 241 -8.11 14.14 -3.03
CA PHE A 241 -8.14 12.87 -3.75
C PHE A 241 -6.93 12.71 -4.68
N PHE A 242 -6.65 13.70 -5.54
CA PHE A 242 -5.50 13.61 -6.46
C PHE A 242 -4.16 13.64 -5.71
N ARG A 243 -4.05 14.32 -4.57
CA ARG A 243 -2.88 14.22 -3.68
C ARG A 243 -2.68 12.82 -3.11
N LEU A 244 -3.77 12.13 -2.73
CA LEU A 244 -3.69 10.73 -2.32
C LEU A 244 -3.22 9.82 -3.47
N VAL A 245 -3.77 10.02 -4.67
CA VAL A 245 -3.37 9.21 -5.83
C VAL A 245 -1.91 9.49 -6.20
N PHE A 246 -1.49 10.75 -6.16
CA PHE A 246 -0.09 11.15 -6.30
C PHE A 246 0.81 10.48 -5.25
N SER A 247 0.44 10.48 -3.97
CA SER A 247 1.26 9.82 -2.94
C SER A 247 1.35 8.30 -3.14
N SER A 248 0.31 7.69 -3.73
CA SER A 248 0.29 6.25 -4.03
C SER A 248 1.34 5.81 -5.07
N ILE A 249 1.80 6.73 -5.93
CA ILE A 249 2.80 6.42 -6.97
C ILE A 249 4.24 6.65 -6.52
N LEU A 250 4.47 7.38 -5.42
CA LEU A 250 5.80 7.82 -4.99
C LEU A 250 6.79 6.66 -4.86
N ARG A 251 6.36 5.51 -4.30
CA ARG A 251 7.22 4.33 -4.18
C ARG A 251 7.63 3.76 -5.53
N ARG A 252 6.69 3.66 -6.47
CA ARG A 252 6.94 3.17 -7.83
C ARG A 252 7.80 4.15 -8.63
N ALA A 253 7.67 5.45 -8.37
CA ALA A 253 8.50 6.48 -8.98
C ALA A 253 9.90 6.57 -8.33
N SER A 254 10.07 6.10 -7.09
CA SER A 254 11.33 6.15 -6.36
C SER A 254 12.24 4.94 -6.62
N ASN A 255 13.47 5.00 -6.11
CA ASN A 255 14.39 3.87 -5.96
C ASN A 255 14.04 2.96 -4.77
N ALA A 256 13.12 3.39 -3.89
CA ALA A 256 12.74 2.62 -2.72
C ALA A 256 12.00 1.34 -3.11
N ASP A 257 12.28 0.26 -2.39
CA ASP A 257 11.60 -1.00 -2.60
C ASP A 257 10.14 -0.93 -2.09
N PRO A 258 9.14 -1.23 -2.94
CA PRO A 258 7.75 -1.24 -2.51
C PRO A 258 7.37 -2.43 -1.62
N VAL A 259 8.20 -3.47 -1.52
CA VAL A 259 7.88 -4.76 -0.89
C VAL A 259 8.21 -4.85 0.60
N PRO A 260 9.45 -4.57 1.07
CA PRO A 260 9.89 -4.83 2.45
C PRO A 260 8.95 -4.26 3.47
N VAL A 261 8.64 -5.03 4.52
CA VAL A 261 7.71 -4.65 5.60
C VAL A 261 8.40 -3.84 6.71
N SER A 262 9.71 -4.05 6.88
CA SER A 262 10.55 -3.53 7.97
C SER A 262 10.85 -2.03 7.92
N GLY A 263 10.74 -1.37 6.77
CA GLY A 263 11.02 0.07 6.69
C GLY A 263 11.08 0.62 5.27
N LEU A 264 11.79 1.75 5.14
CA LEU A 264 12.09 2.41 3.88
C LEU A 264 13.55 2.13 3.49
N GLU A 265 13.74 1.41 2.39
CA GLU A 265 15.06 0.97 1.91
C GLU A 265 15.15 0.88 0.39
N VAL A 266 16.37 0.92 -0.14
CA VAL A 266 16.70 0.60 -1.55
C VAL A 266 17.40 -0.76 -1.56
N THR A 267 16.68 -1.80 -1.96
CA THR A 267 17.20 -3.17 -1.96
C THR A 267 18.13 -3.45 -3.14
N ALA A 268 18.93 -4.53 -3.04
CA ALA A 268 19.75 -5.01 -4.16
C ALA A 268 18.90 -5.34 -5.40
N HIS A 269 17.68 -5.83 -5.19
CA HIS A 269 16.73 -6.08 -6.28
C HIS A 269 16.37 -4.79 -7.01
N MET A 270 16.01 -3.72 -6.28
CA MET A 270 15.70 -2.43 -6.91
C MET A 270 16.90 -1.81 -7.62
N LYS A 271 18.11 -1.97 -7.09
CA LYS A 271 19.34 -1.56 -7.79
C LYS A 271 19.51 -2.29 -9.11
N ALA A 272 19.39 -3.62 -9.11
CA ALA A 272 19.50 -4.42 -10.33
C ALA A 272 18.45 -4.04 -11.39
N ILE A 273 17.21 -3.73 -10.99
CA ILE A 273 16.19 -3.25 -11.93
C ILE A 273 16.56 -1.87 -12.50
N ASN A 274 17.08 -0.96 -11.68
CA ASN A 274 17.53 0.36 -12.14
C ASN A 274 18.71 0.24 -13.11
N ASP A 275 19.70 -0.61 -12.79
CA ASP A 275 20.88 -0.87 -13.62
C ASP A 275 20.50 -1.52 -14.96
N ALA A 276 19.40 -2.28 -14.99
CA ALA A 276 18.82 -2.83 -16.22
C ALA A 276 18.06 -1.81 -17.09
N GLY A 277 18.09 -0.52 -16.74
CA GLY A 277 17.49 0.56 -17.53
C GLY A 277 16.00 0.73 -17.26
N ARG A 278 15.60 0.77 -15.99
CA ARG A 278 14.20 1.05 -15.62
C ARG A 278 13.79 2.44 -16.09
N ILE A 279 12.73 2.47 -16.90
CA ILE A 279 12.00 3.70 -17.25
C ILE A 279 11.06 4.06 -16.10
N ILE A 280 11.07 5.33 -15.71
CA ILE A 280 10.19 5.87 -14.67
C ILE A 280 9.47 7.07 -15.28
N ASP A 281 8.19 6.90 -15.57
CA ASP A 281 7.33 7.98 -16.05
C ASP A 281 6.29 8.32 -14.96
N PRO A 282 6.52 9.37 -14.15
CA PRO A 282 5.57 9.73 -13.10
C PRO A 282 4.19 10.14 -13.61
N PHE A 283 4.08 10.68 -14.83
CA PHE A 283 2.81 11.11 -15.40
C PHE A 283 1.95 9.91 -15.83
N ASP A 284 2.55 8.91 -16.49
CA ASP A 284 1.86 7.66 -16.81
C ASP A 284 1.49 6.90 -15.53
N LEU A 285 2.42 6.82 -14.57
CA LEU A 285 2.16 6.21 -13.26
C LEU A 285 0.93 6.82 -12.58
N LEU A 286 0.82 8.16 -12.59
CA LEU A 286 -0.30 8.89 -12.02
C LEU A 286 -1.58 8.63 -12.80
N SER A 287 -1.57 8.75 -14.13
CA SER A 287 -2.76 8.59 -14.97
C SER A 287 -3.36 7.19 -14.81
N CYS A 288 -2.50 6.16 -14.87
CA CYS A 288 -2.88 4.78 -14.58
C CYS A 288 -3.45 4.60 -13.16
N ALA A 289 -2.90 5.30 -12.16
CA ALA A 289 -3.38 5.23 -10.79
C ALA A 289 -4.73 5.94 -10.61
N VAL A 290 -4.95 7.09 -11.25
CA VAL A 290 -6.21 7.83 -11.23
C VAL A 290 -7.32 7.00 -11.86
N ASP A 291 -7.08 6.35 -13.00
CA ASP A 291 -8.10 5.51 -13.65
C ASP A 291 -8.53 4.32 -12.80
N LYS A 292 -7.60 3.72 -12.06
CA LYS A 292 -7.91 2.66 -11.09
C LYS A 292 -8.66 3.24 -9.88
N ALA A 293 -8.26 4.41 -9.42
CA ALA A 293 -8.85 5.06 -8.27
C ALA A 293 -10.29 5.52 -8.53
N LEU A 294 -10.58 6.06 -9.71
CA LEU A 294 -11.93 6.46 -10.11
C LEU A 294 -12.89 5.27 -10.16
N ARG A 295 -12.44 4.11 -10.65
CA ARG A 295 -13.22 2.85 -10.62
C ARG A 295 -13.53 2.40 -9.19
N ALA A 296 -12.53 2.43 -8.32
CA ALA A 296 -12.71 2.11 -6.90
C ALA A 296 -13.68 3.07 -6.19
N VAL A 297 -13.67 4.35 -6.55
CA VAL A 297 -14.61 5.35 -6.04
C VAL A 297 -16.03 5.09 -6.56
N ASP A 298 -16.21 4.71 -7.83
CA ASP A 298 -17.53 4.34 -8.36
C ASP A 298 -18.14 3.17 -7.58
N ASP A 299 -17.33 2.14 -7.34
CA ASP A 299 -17.75 0.96 -6.57
C ASP A 299 -18.11 1.35 -5.13
N TYR A 300 -17.27 2.16 -4.47
CA TYR A 300 -17.53 2.64 -3.12
C TYR A 300 -18.78 3.52 -3.03
N SER A 301 -18.97 4.48 -3.93
CA SER A 301 -20.15 5.34 -3.92
C SER A 301 -21.46 4.57 -4.18
N ARG A 302 -21.40 3.44 -4.91
CA ARG A 302 -22.55 2.55 -5.15
C ARG A 302 -22.89 1.67 -3.94
N ILE A 303 -21.86 1.18 -3.23
CA ILE A 303 -22.03 0.19 -2.15
C ILE A 303 -22.18 0.86 -0.78
N ALA A 304 -21.44 1.94 -0.51
CA ALA A 304 -21.46 2.61 0.78
C ALA A 304 -22.81 3.29 1.03
N ASP A 305 -23.39 3.04 2.20
CA ASP A 305 -24.66 3.63 2.63
C ASP A 305 -24.54 5.17 2.72
N PRO A 306 -25.41 5.95 2.04
CA PRO A 306 -25.37 7.41 2.09
C PRO A 306 -25.80 8.02 3.43
N SER A 307 -26.52 7.28 4.27
CA SER A 307 -27.02 7.75 5.56
C SER A 307 -25.94 7.75 6.65
N VAL A 308 -24.94 6.88 6.52
CA VAL A 308 -23.88 6.74 7.53
C VAL A 308 -22.80 7.80 7.39
N ARG A 309 -22.02 7.97 8.46
CA ARG A 309 -20.94 8.95 8.55
C ARG A 309 -19.65 8.27 8.97
N SER A 310 -18.57 8.66 8.31
CA SER A 310 -17.20 8.30 8.68
C SER A 310 -16.42 9.55 9.01
N SER A 311 -15.66 9.52 10.12
CA SER A 311 -14.77 10.61 10.51
C SER A 311 -13.42 10.07 10.91
N VAL A 312 -12.36 10.76 10.51
CA VAL A 312 -10.98 10.43 10.86
C VAL A 312 -10.37 11.58 11.64
N LEU A 313 -9.69 11.26 12.74
CA LEU A 313 -9.00 12.23 13.57
C LEU A 313 -7.53 11.83 13.68
N GLN A 314 -6.61 12.76 13.46
CA GLN A 314 -5.22 12.52 13.82
C GLN A 314 -5.10 12.65 15.34
N ALA A 315 -4.99 11.54 16.05
CA ALA A 315 -5.04 11.52 17.51
C ALA A 315 -4.30 10.31 18.10
N ASP A 316 -3.93 10.46 19.36
CA ASP A 316 -3.29 9.40 20.15
C ASP A 316 -4.34 8.49 20.79
N ALA A 317 -4.23 7.18 20.55
CA ALA A 317 -5.10 6.17 21.11
C ALA A 317 -5.05 6.10 22.64
N THR A 318 -3.99 6.58 23.28
CA THR A 318 -3.89 6.70 24.75
C THR A 318 -4.69 7.87 25.30
N SER A 319 -5.09 8.83 24.44
CA SER A 319 -5.81 10.05 24.80
C SER A 319 -7.20 10.12 24.17
N LEU A 320 -7.84 8.97 23.93
CA LEU A 320 -9.16 8.92 23.28
C LEU A 320 -10.25 9.63 24.09
N ARG A 321 -10.16 9.66 25.43
CA ARG A 321 -11.17 10.34 26.27
C ARG A 321 -11.29 11.83 25.99
N SER A 322 -10.19 12.51 25.67
CA SER A 322 -10.21 13.95 25.30
C SER A 322 -10.59 14.17 23.84
N THR A 323 -10.36 13.16 22.99
CA THR A 323 -10.59 13.23 21.55
C THR A 323 -12.04 12.88 21.16
N LEU A 324 -12.61 11.84 21.78
CA LEU A 324 -13.94 11.33 21.47
C LEU A 324 -14.97 11.88 22.45
N ARG A 325 -15.86 12.74 21.95
CA ARG A 325 -16.96 13.35 22.73
C ARG A 325 -18.26 12.56 22.72
N ARG A 326 -18.28 11.37 22.10
CA ARG A 326 -19.49 10.55 21.96
C ARG A 326 -19.19 9.10 22.30
N ARG A 327 -20.21 8.40 22.81
CA ARG A 327 -20.17 6.95 22.98
C ARG A 327 -20.17 6.27 21.61
N VAL A 328 -19.56 5.10 21.55
CA VAL A 328 -19.54 4.21 20.39
C VAL A 328 -20.10 2.86 20.82
N ASP A 329 -20.65 2.11 19.87
CA ASP A 329 -21.29 0.82 20.14
C ASP A 329 -20.28 -0.33 20.17
N ALA A 330 -19.21 -0.23 19.36
CA ALA A 330 -18.15 -1.24 19.33
C ALA A 330 -16.77 -0.64 19.00
N ILE A 331 -15.72 -1.30 19.46
CA ILE A 331 -14.33 -1.03 19.08
C ILE A 331 -13.82 -2.24 18.31
N ILE A 332 -13.41 -2.03 17.06
CA ILE A 332 -12.87 -3.08 16.18
C ILE A 332 -11.54 -2.56 15.65
N THR A 333 -10.44 -3.25 15.93
CA THR A 333 -9.10 -2.70 15.66
C THR A 333 -8.07 -3.79 15.41
N SER A 334 -7.01 -3.43 14.68
CA SER A 334 -5.79 -4.21 14.52
C SER A 334 -4.60 -3.33 14.90
N PRO A 335 -4.20 -3.27 16.18
CA PRO A 335 -3.19 -2.33 16.66
C PRO A 335 -1.80 -2.62 16.08
N PRO A 336 -0.88 -1.64 16.09
CA PRO A 336 0.51 -1.89 15.72
C PRO A 336 1.18 -2.81 16.74
N TYR A 337 1.70 -3.95 16.28
CA TYR A 337 2.45 -4.89 17.11
C TYR A 337 3.91 -4.45 17.25
N HIS A 338 4.49 -4.69 18.42
CA HIS A 338 5.87 -4.34 18.74
C HIS A 338 6.84 -4.92 17.70
N ASN A 339 7.69 -4.06 17.12
CA ASN A 339 8.71 -4.39 16.12
C ASN A 339 8.19 -5.05 14.82
N ALA A 340 6.87 -5.02 14.56
CA ALA A 340 6.33 -5.61 13.33
C ALA A 340 6.57 -4.72 12.10
N VAL A 341 6.32 -3.41 12.21
CA VAL A 341 6.42 -2.44 11.11
C VAL A 341 6.89 -1.09 11.63
N ASP A 342 7.93 -0.50 11.02
CA ASP A 342 8.33 0.88 11.28
C ASP A 342 7.56 1.85 10.35
N TYR A 343 6.30 2.15 10.70
CA TYR A 343 5.44 3.07 9.94
C TYR A 343 6.06 4.48 9.79
N TYR A 344 6.77 4.94 10.83
CA TYR A 344 7.44 6.23 10.86
C TYR A 344 8.54 6.38 9.80
N ARG A 345 9.35 5.33 9.59
CA ARG A 345 10.33 5.29 8.48
C ARG A 345 9.65 5.04 7.15
N ARG A 346 8.67 4.13 7.13
CA ARG A 346 7.97 3.72 5.92
C ARG A 346 7.37 4.89 5.18
N HIS A 347 6.59 5.73 5.85
CA HIS A 347 5.83 6.80 5.21
C HIS A 347 6.63 8.09 5.02
N GLN A 348 7.96 8.06 5.19
CA GLN A 348 8.79 9.26 5.12
C GLN A 348 8.63 10.01 3.80
N LEU A 349 8.70 9.34 2.64
CA LEU A 349 8.57 10.05 1.36
C LEU A 349 7.18 10.68 1.22
N GLU A 350 6.13 9.97 1.60
CA GLU A 350 4.76 10.45 1.54
C GLU A 350 4.51 11.62 2.50
N MET A 351 5.04 11.58 3.73
CA MET A 351 4.91 12.67 4.70
C MET A 351 5.42 13.99 4.14
N PHE A 352 6.62 13.96 3.56
CA PHE A 352 7.26 15.13 2.98
C PHE A 352 6.54 15.62 1.73
N TRP A 353 6.27 14.75 0.76
CA TRP A 353 5.60 15.12 -0.49
C TRP A 353 4.16 15.61 -0.27
N LEU A 354 3.46 15.10 0.74
CA LEU A 354 2.13 15.56 1.12
C LEU A 354 2.15 16.79 2.04
N ARG A 355 3.32 17.36 2.37
CA ARG A 355 3.48 18.49 3.31
C ARG A 355 2.81 18.23 4.66
N LEU A 356 2.86 16.98 5.13
CA LEU A 356 2.42 16.59 6.47
C LEU A 356 3.55 16.80 7.50
N THR A 357 4.78 16.94 7.01
CA THR A 357 5.96 17.42 7.72
C THR A 357 6.74 18.29 6.75
N GLU A 358 7.20 19.47 7.17
CA GLU A 358 7.98 20.37 6.31
C GLU A 358 9.48 20.15 6.50
N THR A 359 9.90 19.94 7.75
CA THR A 359 11.29 19.75 8.14
C THR A 359 11.57 18.37 8.69
N GLN A 360 12.86 18.01 8.75
CA GLN A 360 13.30 16.80 9.44
C GLN A 360 13.00 16.87 10.94
N ASP A 361 13.00 18.06 11.55
CA ASP A 361 12.71 18.24 12.96
C ASP A 361 11.22 18.01 13.27
N ASP A 362 10.31 18.49 12.41
CA ASP A 362 8.87 18.19 12.51
C ASP A 362 8.63 16.68 12.54
N ARG A 363 9.32 15.98 11.62
CA ARG A 363 9.25 14.54 11.54
C ARG A 363 9.86 13.89 12.78
N LEU A 364 11.01 14.32 13.26
CA LEU A 364 11.62 13.78 14.50
C LEU A 364 10.73 13.99 15.72
N ALA A 365 9.97 15.08 15.79
CA ALA A 365 9.00 15.35 16.85
C ALA A 365 7.80 14.38 16.85
N LEU A 366 7.48 13.76 15.72
CA LEU A 366 6.47 12.70 15.64
C LEU A 366 6.97 11.37 16.22
N ARG A 367 8.27 11.07 16.07
CA ARG A 367 8.85 9.76 16.44
C ARG A 367 8.48 9.32 17.87
N PRO A 368 8.58 10.16 18.93
CA PRO A 368 8.19 9.82 20.31
C PRO A 368 6.73 9.42 20.52
N LYS A 369 5.86 9.71 19.55
CA LYS A 369 4.42 9.49 19.62
C LYS A 369 3.98 8.16 19.00
N TYR A 370 4.79 7.58 18.09
CA TYR A 370 4.44 6.30 17.46
C TYR A 370 4.43 5.15 18.49
N LEU A 371 3.42 4.28 18.35
CA LEU A 371 3.28 3.04 19.12
C LEU A 371 3.87 1.84 18.33
N GLY A 372 4.24 0.77 19.03
CA GLY A 372 4.84 -0.43 18.41
C GLY A 372 6.34 -0.36 18.11
N ARG A 373 7.05 0.63 18.66
CA ARG A 373 8.51 0.81 18.49
C ARG A 373 9.33 -0.15 19.36
N GLY A 374 10.58 -0.40 18.97
CA GLY A 374 11.56 -1.19 19.72
C GLY A 374 12.07 -0.57 21.02
N SER A 375 11.65 0.64 21.35
CA SER A 375 11.98 1.35 22.59
C SER A 375 10.72 1.89 23.25
N VAL A 376 10.53 1.63 24.54
CA VAL A 376 9.41 2.12 25.36
C VAL A 376 9.92 3.19 26.31
N ARG A 377 9.09 4.16 26.69
CA ARG A 377 9.45 5.14 27.73
C ARG A 377 9.58 4.41 29.07
N LYS A 378 10.52 4.84 29.92
CA LYS A 378 10.70 4.28 31.26
C LYS A 378 9.49 4.53 32.17
N HIS A 379 8.79 5.64 31.95
CA HIS A 379 7.52 5.99 32.58
C HIS A 379 6.53 6.35 31.48
N ASP A 380 5.33 5.78 31.54
CA ASP A 380 4.24 6.11 30.63
C ASP A 380 3.05 6.60 31.49
N PRO A 381 2.59 7.85 31.30
CA PRO A 381 1.46 8.40 32.06
C PRO A 381 0.16 7.61 31.92
N ALA A 382 0.06 6.68 30.95
CA ALA A 382 -1.08 5.79 30.81
C ALA A 382 -0.98 4.49 31.64
N LEU A 383 0.19 4.22 32.24
CA LEU A 383 0.47 3.04 33.08
C LEU A 383 0.73 3.40 34.55
N ASP A 384 0.93 4.69 34.84
CA ASP A 384 0.90 5.28 36.20
C ASP A 384 -0.55 5.60 36.60
#